data_AF-E8RNJ5-F1
#
_entry.id   AF-E8RNJ5-F1
#
_cell.length_a   1.000
_cell.length_b   1.000
_cell.length_c   1.000
_cell.angle_alpha   90.00
_cell.angle_beta   90.00
_cell.angle_gamma   90.00
#
_symmetry.space_group_name_H-M   'P 1'
#
loop_
_entity.id
_entity.type
_entity.pdbx_description
1 polymer ?
#
loop_
_entity_poly.entity_id
_entity_poly.type
_entity_poly.pdbx_seq_one_letter_code
_entity_poly.pdbx_strand_id
1 'polypeptide(L)'
;MTEDTLPAEAGLPADILAKADFRFNEYAWRIRDIPEVIRAATKAGFMSLGGQLQIRIPDAIGECHWVETDPAGLAPTDLPWDVRIRMIEQVALEDWEDLKKHFDFAEQVKLAFPAVLEPYLAKGGKLDDALWFTWYVIDEDSERQHREAEGAEG
;
A
#
# COMPACT_ATOMS: atom_id res chain seq x y z
N MET A 1 -21.24 -16.06 -3.67
CA MET A 1 -20.97 -14.95 -4.62
C MET A 1 -21.10 -13.69 -3.80
N THR A 2 -20.05 -13.37 -3.04
CA THR A 2 -20.00 -12.11 -2.28
C THR A 2 -19.82 -11.00 -3.30
N GLU A 3 -20.59 -9.93 -3.17
CA GLU A 3 -20.54 -8.76 -4.05
C GLU A 3 -19.09 -8.35 -4.35
N ASP A 4 -18.79 -8.07 -5.62
CA ASP A 4 -17.54 -7.44 -6.08
C ASP A 4 -17.44 -6.05 -5.45
N THR A 5 -17.16 -6.01 -4.14
CA THR A 5 -16.96 -4.79 -3.39
C THR A 5 -15.58 -4.30 -3.77
N LEU A 6 -15.56 -3.15 -4.45
CA LEU A 6 -14.31 -2.47 -4.76
C LEU A 6 -13.57 -2.19 -3.45
N PRO A 7 -12.24 -2.30 -3.45
CA PRO A 7 -11.47 -2.05 -2.24
C PRO A 7 -11.50 -0.54 -1.93
N ALA A 8 -11.24 -0.14 -0.68
CA ALA A 8 -11.41 1.23 -0.22
C ALA A 8 -10.62 2.25 -1.04
N GLU A 9 -9.48 1.83 -1.60
CA GLU A 9 -8.61 2.63 -2.45
C GLU A 9 -9.33 3.10 -3.72
N ALA A 10 -10.39 2.43 -4.18
CA ALA A 10 -11.20 2.88 -5.31
C ALA A 10 -11.86 4.25 -5.06
N GLY A 11 -11.93 4.71 -3.81
CA GLY A 11 -12.35 6.05 -3.42
C GLY A 11 -11.26 7.13 -3.53
N LEU A 12 -10.02 6.77 -3.86
CA LEU A 12 -8.94 7.74 -4.03
C LEU A 12 -9.16 8.67 -5.24
N PRO A 13 -8.53 9.86 -5.27
CA PRO A 13 -8.64 10.78 -6.40
C PRO A 13 -8.26 10.15 -7.74
N ALA A 14 -8.99 10.50 -8.80
CA ALA A 14 -8.84 9.87 -10.12
C ALA A 14 -7.43 10.00 -10.72
N ASP A 15 -6.71 11.08 -10.42
CA ASP A 15 -5.33 11.31 -10.84
C ASP A 15 -4.32 10.40 -10.12
N ILE A 16 -4.64 9.97 -8.90
CA ILE A 16 -3.87 8.96 -8.16
C ILE A 16 -4.18 7.56 -8.69
N LEU A 17 -5.46 7.27 -8.91
CA LEU A 17 -5.89 5.99 -9.49
C LEU A 17 -5.33 5.76 -10.90
N ALA A 18 -5.20 6.82 -11.70
CA ALA A 18 -4.61 6.74 -13.04
C ALA A 18 -3.13 6.32 -13.05
N LYS A 19 -2.43 6.46 -11.92
CA LYS A 19 -1.02 6.02 -11.75
C LYS A 19 -0.92 4.58 -11.26
N ALA A 20 -2.02 4.02 -10.78
CA ALA A 20 -2.03 2.70 -10.17
C ALA A 20 -2.04 1.60 -11.23
N ASP A 21 -1.51 0.45 -10.84
CA ASP A 21 -1.80 -0.83 -11.47
C ASP A 21 -2.84 -1.55 -10.60
N PHE A 22 -3.98 -1.91 -11.18
CA PHE A 22 -5.07 -2.60 -10.49
C PHE A 22 -5.21 -4.02 -11.03
N ARG A 23 -4.86 -5.01 -10.21
CA ARG A 23 -4.93 -6.45 -10.54
C ARG A 23 -5.32 -7.23 -9.29
N PHE A 24 -6.05 -8.32 -9.46
CA PHE A 24 -6.51 -9.18 -8.36
C PHE A 24 -7.18 -8.43 -7.20
N ASN A 25 -7.98 -7.41 -7.51
CA ASN A 25 -8.67 -6.55 -6.54
C ASN A 25 -7.76 -5.70 -5.65
N GLU A 26 -6.57 -5.35 -6.13
CA GLU A 26 -5.56 -4.70 -5.33
C GLU A 26 -4.83 -3.60 -6.12
N TYR A 27 -4.73 -2.42 -5.53
CA TYR A 27 -4.02 -1.29 -6.10
C TYR A 27 -2.57 -1.27 -5.64
N ALA A 28 -1.66 -1.06 -6.59
CA ALA A 28 -0.29 -0.71 -6.30
C ALA A 28 0.17 0.46 -7.15
N TRP A 29 1.14 1.20 -6.63
CA TRP A 29 1.76 2.33 -7.31
C TRP A 29 3.24 2.10 -7.48
N ARG A 30 3.86 2.91 -8.35
CA ARG A 30 5.32 2.96 -8.41
C ARG A 30 5.86 3.47 -7.09
N ILE A 31 7.03 2.96 -6.70
CA ILE A 31 7.76 3.38 -5.49
C ILE A 31 7.79 4.92 -5.34
N ARG A 32 8.13 5.62 -6.42
CA ARG A 32 8.25 7.08 -6.41
C ARG A 32 6.93 7.83 -6.13
N ASP A 33 5.79 7.19 -6.37
CA ASP A 33 4.47 7.81 -6.28
C ASP A 33 3.83 7.60 -4.89
N ILE A 34 4.36 6.70 -4.05
CA ILE A 34 3.81 6.40 -2.71
C ILE A 34 3.66 7.64 -1.80
N PRO A 35 4.63 8.57 -1.72
CA PRO A 35 4.45 9.80 -0.95
C PRO A 35 3.29 10.68 -1.43
N GLU A 36 2.88 10.57 -2.70
CA GLU A 36 1.73 11.28 -3.23
C GLU A 36 0.43 10.56 -2.88
N VAL A 37 0.41 9.22 -2.97
CA VAL A 37 -0.72 8.37 -2.57
C VAL A 37 -1.09 8.61 -1.10
N ILE A 38 -0.11 8.61 -0.20
CA ILE A 38 -0.30 8.86 1.24
C ILE A 38 -1.02 10.20 1.47
N ARG A 39 -0.52 11.27 0.87
CA ARG A 39 -1.10 12.63 1.01
C ARG A 39 -2.49 12.72 0.40
N ALA A 40 -2.72 12.03 -0.72
CA ALA A 40 -4.00 12.04 -1.39
C ALA A 40 -5.07 11.26 -0.61
N ALA A 41 -4.69 10.14 0.01
CA ALA A 41 -5.56 9.37 0.90
C ALA A 41 -6.10 10.25 2.04
N THR A 42 -5.22 10.94 2.77
CA THR A 42 -5.63 11.83 3.85
C THR A 42 -6.52 12.98 3.37
N LYS A 43 -6.21 13.59 2.23
CA LYS A 43 -7.05 14.65 1.64
C LYS A 43 -8.44 14.13 1.23
N ALA A 44 -8.54 12.86 0.85
CA ALA A 44 -9.79 12.21 0.51
C ALA A 44 -10.54 11.67 1.75
N GLY A 45 -10.01 11.87 2.95
CA GLY A 45 -10.65 11.47 4.21
C GLY A 45 -10.34 10.04 4.66
N PHE A 46 -9.37 9.38 4.03
CA PHE A 46 -8.95 8.02 4.38
C PHE A 46 -7.75 8.02 5.33
N MET A 47 -7.69 7.01 6.20
CA MET A 47 -6.49 6.66 6.95
C MET A 47 -5.62 5.74 6.09
N SER A 48 -4.30 5.95 6.12
CA SER A 48 -3.37 4.99 5.53
C SER A 48 -3.15 3.81 6.47
N LEU A 49 -3.45 2.59 6.01
CA LEU A 49 -3.14 1.35 6.72
C LEU A 49 -1.69 0.92 6.55
N GLY A 50 -1.04 1.36 5.47
CA GLY A 50 0.32 0.95 5.12
C GLY A 50 0.32 0.07 3.88
N GLY A 51 1.32 -0.81 3.75
CA GLY A 51 1.42 -1.69 2.59
C GLY A 51 2.77 -2.37 2.44
N GLN A 52 2.97 -3.03 1.29
CA GLN A 52 4.09 -3.94 1.08
C GLN A 52 4.74 -3.75 -0.30
N LEU A 53 6.04 -4.02 -0.37
CA LEU A 53 6.77 -4.05 -1.63
C LEU A 53 6.31 -5.25 -2.47
N GLN A 54 6.08 -5.01 -3.75
CA GLN A 54 5.70 -6.05 -4.70
C GLN A 54 6.59 -6.05 -5.95
N ILE A 55 6.81 -7.26 -6.48
CA ILE A 55 7.11 -7.43 -7.90
C ILE A 55 5.79 -7.44 -8.67
N ARG A 56 5.73 -6.70 -9.77
CA ARG A 56 4.58 -6.67 -10.66
C ARG A 56 5.09 -6.62 -12.10
N ILE A 57 5.05 -7.77 -12.76
CA ILE A 57 5.41 -7.98 -14.17
C ILE A 57 4.21 -8.58 -14.93
N PRO A 58 4.22 -8.68 -16.27
CA PRO A 58 3.06 -9.21 -17.01
C PRO A 58 2.61 -10.59 -16.56
N ASP A 59 3.55 -11.47 -16.22
CA ASP A 59 3.28 -12.88 -15.92
C ASP A 59 3.22 -13.19 -14.42
N ALA A 60 3.51 -12.22 -13.53
CA ALA A 60 3.59 -12.47 -12.09
C ALA A 60 3.34 -11.21 -11.23
N ILE A 61 2.70 -11.45 -10.09
CA ILE A 61 2.63 -10.53 -8.95
C ILE A 61 3.10 -11.30 -7.72
N GLY A 62 3.91 -10.67 -6.87
CA GLY A 62 4.36 -11.27 -5.62
C GLY A 62 4.79 -10.23 -4.61
N GLU A 63 4.58 -10.52 -3.33
CA GLU A 63 4.86 -9.64 -2.20
C GLU A 63 6.17 -10.00 -1.48
N CYS A 64 6.98 -8.99 -1.23
CA CYS A 64 8.10 -9.11 -0.29
C CYS A 64 7.55 -8.89 1.13
N HIS A 65 7.04 -9.95 1.77
CA HIS A 65 6.37 -9.87 3.09
C HIS A 65 7.22 -9.28 4.24
N TRP A 66 8.53 -9.06 4.06
CA TRP A 66 9.40 -8.44 5.06
C TRP A 66 9.72 -6.96 4.78
N VAL A 67 9.22 -6.41 3.66
CA VAL A 67 9.37 -5.00 3.30
C VAL A 67 7.99 -4.37 3.31
N GLU A 68 7.55 -4.01 4.51
CA GLU A 68 6.23 -3.49 4.80
C GLU A 68 6.24 -2.36 5.81
N THR A 69 5.14 -1.61 5.88
CA THR A 69 4.85 -0.60 6.90
C THR A 69 3.39 -0.72 7.30
N ASP A 70 3.11 -0.48 8.59
CA ASP A 70 1.77 -0.45 9.19
C ASP A 70 1.68 0.77 10.14
N PRO A 71 1.52 1.99 9.61
CA PRO A 71 1.43 3.18 10.43
C PRO A 71 0.11 3.23 11.21
N ALA A 72 -0.95 2.58 10.73
CA ALA A 72 -2.29 2.62 11.33
C ALA A 72 -2.34 2.00 12.74
N GLY A 73 -1.48 1.02 13.01
CA GLY A 73 -1.31 0.46 14.36
C GLY A 73 -0.96 1.49 15.44
N LEU A 74 -0.50 2.69 15.06
CA LEU A 74 -0.17 3.78 15.98
C LEU A 74 -1.29 4.80 16.17
N ALA A 75 -2.47 4.62 15.54
CA ALA A 75 -3.57 5.57 15.61
C ALA A 75 -4.32 5.53 16.96
N PRO A 76 -4.34 6.60 17.77
CA PRO A 76 -5.12 6.68 18.99
C PRO A 76 -6.61 6.64 18.64
N THR A 77 -7.35 5.80 19.34
CA THR A 77 -8.77 5.54 19.07
C THR A 77 -9.72 6.57 19.69
N ASP A 78 -9.21 7.40 20.60
CA ASP A 78 -9.92 8.44 21.34
C ASP A 78 -9.88 9.82 20.64
N LEU A 79 -9.10 9.95 19.58
CA LEU A 79 -9.01 11.18 18.79
C LEU A 79 -10.09 11.24 17.70
N PRO A 80 -10.54 12.46 17.31
CA PRO A 80 -11.40 12.64 16.14
C PRO A 80 -10.76 12.09 14.86
N TRP A 81 -11.58 11.54 13.96
CA TRP A 81 -11.10 10.88 12.73
C TRP A 81 -10.14 11.75 11.90
N ASP A 82 -10.51 13.00 11.67
CA ASP A 82 -9.72 13.96 10.89
C ASP A 82 -8.35 14.27 11.53
N VAL A 83 -8.24 14.15 12.85
CA VAL A 83 -6.97 14.28 13.58
C VAL A 83 -6.15 13.00 13.41
N ARG A 84 -6.79 11.83 13.55
CA ARG A 84 -6.14 10.53 13.36
C ARG A 84 -5.52 10.40 11.97
N ILE A 85 -6.28 10.66 10.90
CA ILE A 85 -5.76 10.50 9.53
C ILE A 85 -4.59 11.44 9.22
N ARG A 86 -4.60 12.67 9.78
CA ARG A 86 -3.50 13.63 9.62
C ARG A 86 -2.25 13.23 10.38
N MET A 87 -2.41 12.66 11.57
CA MET A 87 -1.30 12.12 12.34
C MET A 87 -0.69 10.91 11.63
N ILE A 88 -1.53 10.01 11.13
CA ILE A 88 -1.12 8.80 10.40
C ILE A 88 -0.47 9.14 9.05
N GLU A 89 -0.88 10.22 8.38
CA GLU A 89 -0.15 10.73 7.21
C GLU A 89 1.32 11.01 7.52
N GLN A 90 1.60 11.65 8.68
CA GLN A 90 2.96 11.98 9.08
C GLN A 90 3.78 10.73 9.39
N VAL A 91 3.21 9.82 10.19
CA VAL A 91 3.83 8.53 10.52
C VAL A 91 4.12 7.72 9.26
N ALA A 92 3.14 7.61 8.34
CA ALA A 92 3.31 6.88 7.08
C ALA A 92 4.44 7.45 6.20
N LEU A 93 4.59 8.79 6.16
CA LEU A 93 5.67 9.43 5.43
C LEU A 93 7.03 9.21 6.10
N GLU A 94 7.09 9.20 7.43
CA GLU A 94 8.31 8.88 8.18
C GLU A 94 8.73 7.43 7.99
N ASP A 95 7.80 6.49 8.16
CA ASP A 95 8.00 5.06 7.89
C ASP A 95 8.46 4.81 6.46
N TRP A 96 7.90 5.53 5.48
CA TRP A 96 8.33 5.43 4.09
C TRP A 96 9.77 5.89 3.88
N GLU A 97 10.19 6.98 4.53
CA GLU A 97 11.59 7.42 4.50
C GLU A 97 12.51 6.41 5.19
N ASP A 98 12.07 5.80 6.27
CA ASP A 98 12.84 4.78 6.98
C ASP A 98 12.94 3.49 6.18
N LEU A 99 11.87 3.01 5.55
CA LEU A 99 11.90 1.87 4.62
C LEU A 99 12.96 2.05 3.54
N LYS A 100 13.01 3.22 2.90
CA LYS A 100 14.02 3.53 1.86
C LYS A 100 15.45 3.59 2.38
N LYS A 101 15.66 3.88 3.66
CA LYS A 101 16.99 3.86 4.29
C LYS A 101 17.44 2.44 4.62
N HIS A 102 16.50 1.58 5.01
CA HIS A 102 16.78 0.21 5.46
C HIS A 102 16.86 -0.79 4.32
N PHE A 103 16.12 -0.57 3.23
CA PHE A 103 16.02 -1.53 2.13
C PHE A 103 16.36 -0.90 0.78
N ASP A 104 17.21 -1.60 0.02
CA ASP A 104 17.25 -1.46 -1.43
C ASP A 104 16.15 -2.33 -2.05
N PHE A 105 15.04 -1.71 -2.45
CA PHE A 105 13.87 -2.41 -2.99
C PHE A 105 14.20 -3.26 -4.24
N ALA A 106 15.15 -2.82 -5.06
CA ALA A 106 15.59 -3.58 -6.22
C ALA A 106 16.32 -4.87 -5.80
N GLU A 107 17.15 -4.81 -4.77
CA GLU A 107 17.77 -6.01 -4.19
C GLU A 107 16.75 -6.92 -3.52
N GLN A 108 15.78 -6.37 -2.79
CA GLN A 108 14.77 -7.18 -2.11
C GLN A 108 13.91 -7.97 -3.10
N VAL A 109 13.47 -7.36 -4.20
CA VAL A 109 12.70 -8.07 -5.25
C VAL A 109 13.54 -9.12 -5.98
N LYS A 110 14.84 -8.87 -6.22
CA LYS A 110 15.74 -9.88 -6.80
C LYS A 110 15.90 -11.09 -5.89
N LEU A 111 16.01 -10.86 -4.58
CA LEU A 111 16.13 -11.92 -3.58
C LEU A 111 14.84 -12.74 -3.48
N ALA A 112 13.69 -12.07 -3.46
CA ALA A 112 12.39 -12.71 -3.30
C ALA A 112 11.93 -13.49 -4.55
N PHE A 113 12.24 -12.98 -5.75
CA PHE A 113 11.61 -13.45 -6.99
C PHE A 113 12.58 -13.77 -8.14
N PRO A 114 13.72 -14.46 -7.91
CA PRO A 114 14.72 -14.68 -8.96
C PRO A 114 14.15 -15.46 -10.15
N ALA A 115 13.33 -16.48 -9.89
CA ALA A 115 12.78 -17.38 -10.91
C ALA A 115 11.89 -16.69 -11.96
N VAL A 116 11.21 -15.60 -11.60
CA VAL A 116 10.33 -14.84 -12.51
C VAL A 116 11.00 -13.57 -13.03
N LEU A 117 11.90 -12.97 -12.24
CA LEU A 117 12.58 -11.74 -12.59
C LEU A 117 13.70 -11.96 -13.62
N GLU A 118 14.51 -13.01 -13.48
CA GLU A 118 15.62 -13.28 -14.41
C GLU A 118 15.14 -13.46 -15.87
N PRO A 119 14.11 -14.27 -16.17
CA PRO A 119 13.59 -14.39 -17.53
C PRO A 119 12.98 -13.08 -18.05
N TYR A 120 12.36 -12.29 -17.18
CA TYR A 120 11.79 -10.99 -17.56
C TYR A 120 12.89 -10.00 -17.98
N LEU A 121 13.96 -9.90 -17.21
CA LEU A 121 15.11 -9.05 -17.54
C LEU A 121 15.84 -9.53 -18.80
N ALA A 122 16.01 -10.85 -18.97
CA ALA A 122 16.63 -11.43 -20.17
C ALA A 122 15.85 -11.12 -21.47
N LYS A 123 14.54 -10.90 -21.38
CA LYS A 123 13.67 -10.49 -22.49
C LYS A 123 13.66 -8.97 -22.73
N GLY A 124 14.50 -8.21 -22.02
CA GLY A 124 14.57 -6.75 -22.14
C GLY A 124 13.65 -5.98 -21.19
N GLY A 125 13.01 -6.67 -20.24
CA GLY A 125 12.29 -6.03 -19.15
C GLY A 125 13.23 -5.18 -18.29
N LYS A 126 12.70 -4.12 -17.68
CA LYS A 126 13.47 -3.24 -16.78
C LYS A 126 13.05 -3.49 -15.35
N LEU A 127 14.03 -3.51 -14.44
CA LEU A 127 13.78 -3.74 -13.02
C LEU A 127 12.86 -2.66 -12.44
N ASP A 128 13.12 -1.38 -12.73
CA ASP A 128 12.28 -0.28 -12.25
C ASP A 128 10.82 -0.41 -12.68
N ASP A 129 10.57 -1.01 -13.86
CA ASP A 129 9.22 -1.27 -14.36
C ASP A 129 8.53 -2.44 -13.63
N ALA A 130 9.29 -3.25 -12.88
CA ALA A 130 8.80 -4.35 -12.07
C ALA A 130 8.61 -4.01 -10.58
N LEU A 131 9.13 -2.86 -10.11
CA LEU A 131 9.02 -2.44 -8.71
C LEU A 131 7.74 -1.63 -8.46
N TRP A 132 6.93 -2.13 -7.53
CA TRP A 132 5.66 -1.55 -7.13
C TRP A 132 5.51 -1.68 -5.62
N PHE A 133 4.61 -0.89 -5.06
CA PHE A 133 4.27 -0.95 -3.64
C PHE A 133 2.76 -0.81 -3.51
N THR A 134 2.17 -1.72 -2.75
CA THR A 134 0.74 -1.67 -2.43
C THR A 134 0.51 -0.64 -1.36
N TRP A 135 -0.63 0.02 -1.40
CA TRP A 135 -0.98 0.94 -0.33
C TRP A 135 -2.44 0.79 0.00
N TYR A 136 -2.70 0.41 1.24
CA TYR A 136 -4.03 0.15 1.74
C TYR A 136 -4.56 1.33 2.53
N VAL A 137 -5.86 1.59 2.40
CA VAL A 137 -6.53 2.68 3.10
C VAL A 137 -7.84 2.20 3.72
N ILE A 138 -8.33 2.96 4.70
CA ILE A 138 -9.62 2.68 5.34
C ILE A 138 -10.38 3.98 5.62
N ASP A 139 -11.70 3.94 5.51
CA ASP A 139 -12.59 5.04 5.90
C ASP A 139 -13.06 4.90 7.36
N GLU A 140 -13.67 5.96 7.88
CA GLU A 140 -14.13 6.02 9.28
C GLU A 140 -15.19 4.97 9.61
N ASP A 141 -16.05 4.62 8.65
CA ASP A 141 -17.14 3.69 8.86
C ASP A 141 -16.63 2.25 8.95
N SER A 142 -15.73 1.91 8.03
CA SER A 142 -15.06 0.61 7.96
C SER A 142 -14.14 0.41 9.17
N GLU A 143 -13.37 1.43 9.58
CA GLU A 143 -12.52 1.35 10.78
C GLU A 143 -13.35 1.12 12.04
N ARG A 144 -14.46 1.84 12.19
CA ARG A 144 -15.37 1.66 13.32
C ARG A 144 -15.94 0.24 13.35
N GLN A 145 -16.39 -0.29 12.21
CA GLN A 145 -16.91 -1.66 12.10
C GLN A 145 -15.85 -2.71 12.43
N HIS A 146 -14.62 -2.53 11.94
CA HIS A 146 -13.50 -3.44 12.25
C HIS A 146 -13.25 -3.51 13.75
N ARG A 147 -13.19 -2.38 14.45
CA ARG A 147 -13.02 -2.36 15.92
C ARG A 147 -14.19 -2.99 16.67
N GLU A 148 -15.42 -2.76 16.22
CA GLU A 148 -16.61 -3.34 16.85
C GLU A 148 -16.60 -4.87 16.73
N ALA A 149 -16.13 -5.41 15.61
CA ALA A 149 -15.95 -6.84 15.41
C ALA A 149 -14.86 -7.41 16.34
N GLU A 150 -13.69 -6.76 16.43
CA GLU A 150 -12.59 -7.19 17.30
C GLU A 150 -12.96 -7.12 18.79
N GLY A 151 -13.75 -6.12 19.20
CA GLY A 151 -14.22 -5.97 20.57
C GLY A 151 -15.36 -6.93 20.96
N ALA A 152 -16.05 -7.54 19.99
CA ALA A 152 -17.13 -8.50 20.23
C ALA A 152 -16.61 -9.93 20.49
N GLU A 153 -15.33 -10.20 20.26
CA GLU A 153 -14.68 -11.48 20.51
C GLU A 153 -13.99 -11.58 21.89
N GLY A 154 -14.13 -10.53 22.73
CA GLY A 154 -13.54 -10.41 24.07
C GLY A 154 -14.44 -10.74 25.26
#